data_AF-W7EDJ6-F1
#
_entry.id   AF-W7EDJ6-F1
#
_cell.length_a   1.000
_cell.length_b   1.000
_cell.length_c   1.000
_cell.angle_alpha   90.00
_cell.angle_beta   90.00
_cell.angle_gamma   90.00
#
_symmetry.space_group_name_H-M   'P 1'
#
loop_
_entity.id
_entity.type
_entity.pdbx_description
1 polymer ?
#
loop_
_entity_poly.entity_id
_entity_poly.type
_entity_poly.pdbx_seq_one_letter_code
_entity_poly.pdbx_strand_id
1 'polypeptide(L)'
;PTPTPTPTPSPSPSPAPSTGGYMDVVAEWRAKLGLSALEFSAELESNALNVVIEGNGKMVHKLNKGTFGQVLAPGDADKFEYVFVGGWLCEMANLPGLGDACAQFSKGWDYQGQTGHAEILTSPNYSKIGCSNREGIWCCDLA
;
A
#
# COMPACT_ATOMS: atom_id res chain seq x y z
N PRO A 1 -38.29 -22.76 -21.95
CA PRO A 1 -36.99 -22.13 -21.60
C PRO A 1 -36.91 -21.99 -20.07
N THR A 2 -36.05 -22.75 -19.43
CA THR A 2 -35.84 -22.72 -17.97
C THR A 2 -34.93 -21.54 -17.64
N PRO A 3 -35.25 -20.68 -16.65
CA PRO A 3 -34.38 -19.58 -16.27
C PRO A 3 -33.10 -20.12 -15.61
N THR A 4 -31.95 -19.69 -16.12
CA THR A 4 -30.62 -19.93 -15.53
C THR A 4 -30.52 -19.19 -14.19
N PRO A 5 -30.06 -19.85 -13.10
CA PRO A 5 -29.89 -19.18 -11.81
C PRO A 5 -28.76 -18.14 -11.89
N THR A 6 -29.07 -16.92 -11.43
CA THR A 6 -28.12 -15.83 -11.24
C THR A 6 -27.09 -16.19 -10.15
N PRO A 7 -25.78 -16.00 -10.37
CA PRO A 7 -24.78 -16.25 -9.33
C PRO A 7 -24.98 -15.27 -8.17
N THR A 8 -25.03 -15.82 -6.96
CA THR A 8 -25.07 -15.04 -5.71
C THR A 8 -23.75 -14.29 -5.54
N PRO A 9 -23.76 -12.98 -5.23
CA PRO A 9 -22.53 -12.24 -4.94
C PRO A 9 -21.86 -12.84 -3.70
N SER A 10 -20.55 -13.11 -3.81
CA SER A 10 -19.72 -13.52 -2.68
C SER A 10 -19.73 -12.39 -1.62
N PRO A 11 -19.87 -12.70 -0.33
CA PRO A 11 -19.78 -11.68 0.71
C PRO A 11 -18.40 -11.02 0.66
N SER A 12 -18.39 -9.68 0.66
CA SER A 12 -17.18 -8.90 0.85
C SER A 12 -16.59 -9.23 2.24
N PRO A 13 -15.28 -9.48 2.36
CA PRO A 13 -14.67 -9.78 3.66
C PRO A 13 -14.92 -8.63 4.64
N SER A 14 -15.27 -8.98 5.88
CA SER A 14 -15.45 -8.01 6.95
C SER A 14 -14.13 -7.28 7.22
N PRO A 15 -14.13 -5.94 7.46
CA PRO A 15 -12.91 -5.21 7.77
C PRO A 15 -12.21 -5.80 9.01
N ALA A 16 -10.89 -5.94 8.95
CA ALA A 16 -10.10 -6.30 10.13
C ALA A 16 -10.27 -5.21 11.22
N PRO A 17 -10.24 -5.58 12.51
CA PRO A 17 -10.33 -4.60 13.59
C PRO A 17 -9.21 -3.56 13.50
N SER A 18 -9.57 -2.28 13.58
CA SER A 18 -8.64 -1.15 13.47
C SER A 18 -7.81 -0.99 14.73
N THR A 19 -6.48 -0.96 14.60
CA THR A 19 -5.54 -0.81 15.73
C THR A 19 -5.05 0.63 15.90
N GLY A 20 -5.45 1.54 15.01
CA GLY A 20 -4.84 2.86 14.86
C GLY A 20 -3.52 2.75 14.07
N GLY A 21 -3.32 3.65 13.10
CA GLY A 21 -2.06 3.77 12.36
C GLY A 21 -2.13 3.29 10.91
N TYR A 22 -0.96 3.13 10.28
CA TYR A 22 -0.86 2.90 8.84
C TYR A 22 -1.54 1.60 8.38
N MET A 23 -1.63 0.58 9.23
CA MET A 23 -2.27 -0.70 8.89
C MET A 23 -3.77 -0.57 8.62
N ASP A 24 -4.45 0.38 9.27
CA ASP A 24 -5.88 0.62 9.04
C ASP A 24 -6.11 1.14 7.61
N VAL A 25 -5.23 2.03 7.14
CA VAL A 25 -5.22 2.54 5.77
C VAL A 25 -4.95 1.41 4.77
N VAL A 26 -3.93 0.57 5.03
CA VAL A 26 -3.61 -0.57 4.16
C VAL A 26 -4.80 -1.51 4.06
N ALA A 27 -5.42 -1.86 5.19
CA ALA A 27 -6.58 -2.75 5.24
C ALA A 27 -7.78 -2.17 4.49
N GLU A 28 -8.11 -0.89 4.71
CA GLU A 28 -9.21 -0.20 4.05
C GLU A 28 -9.04 -0.21 2.53
N TRP A 29 -7.90 0.23 2.03
CA TRP A 29 -7.68 0.38 0.60
C TRP A 29 -7.55 -0.97 -0.10
N ARG A 30 -6.91 -1.96 0.52
CA ARG A 30 -6.90 -3.32 -0.04
C ARG A 30 -8.29 -3.93 -0.11
N ALA A 31 -9.14 -3.70 0.89
CA ALA A 31 -10.53 -4.14 0.85
C ALA A 31 -11.31 -3.46 -0.29
N LYS A 32 -11.15 -2.15 -0.48
CA LYS A 32 -11.75 -1.40 -1.61
C LYS A 32 -11.30 -1.94 -2.97
N LEU A 33 -10.03 -2.34 -3.08
CA LEU A 33 -9.45 -2.94 -4.28
C LEU A 33 -9.82 -4.42 -4.48
N GLY A 34 -10.53 -5.04 -3.53
CA GLY A 34 -10.87 -6.47 -3.58
C GLY A 34 -9.67 -7.41 -3.38
N LEU A 35 -8.61 -6.94 -2.73
CA LEU A 35 -7.38 -7.67 -2.47
C LEU A 35 -7.41 -8.35 -1.09
N SER A 36 -6.71 -9.49 -0.96
CA SER A 36 -6.50 -10.15 0.34
C SER A 36 -5.83 -9.21 1.34
N ALA A 37 -6.22 -9.26 2.61
CA ALA A 37 -5.54 -8.47 3.65
C ALA A 37 -4.06 -8.86 3.79
N LEU A 38 -3.22 -7.88 4.09
CA LEU A 38 -1.81 -8.12 4.48
C LEU A 38 -1.73 -8.21 6.00
N GLU A 39 -0.93 -9.14 6.49
CA GLU A 39 -0.61 -9.23 7.91
C GLU A 39 0.52 -8.26 8.27
N PHE A 40 0.41 -7.64 9.45
CA PHE A 40 1.50 -6.86 10.01
C PHE A 40 2.71 -7.75 10.29
N SER A 41 3.91 -7.26 9.92
CA SER A 41 5.18 -7.89 10.28
C SER A 41 6.13 -6.89 10.92
N ALA A 42 6.42 -7.10 12.20
CA ALA A 42 7.38 -6.28 12.95
C ALA A 42 8.81 -6.36 12.35
N GLU A 43 9.17 -7.49 11.74
CA GLU A 43 10.44 -7.64 11.02
C GLU A 43 10.50 -6.73 9.78
N LEU A 44 9.44 -6.72 8.97
CA LEU A 44 9.37 -5.85 7.80
C LEU A 44 9.29 -4.37 8.19
N GLU A 45 8.61 -4.04 9.29
CA GLU A 45 8.55 -2.68 9.81
C GLU A 45 9.93 -2.19 10.25
N SER A 46 10.69 -3.06 10.94
CA SER A 46 12.08 -2.79 11.32
C SER A 46 13.00 -2.68 10.09
N ASN A 47 12.78 -3.50 9.06
CA ASN A 47 13.53 -3.42 7.81
C ASN A 47 13.26 -2.09 7.09
N ALA A 48 11.99 -1.69 6.98
CA ALA A 48 11.59 -0.41 6.41
C ALA A 48 12.22 0.76 7.18
N LEU A 49 12.25 0.69 8.52
CA LEU A 49 12.92 1.71 9.36
C LEU A 49 14.43 1.77 9.09
N ASN A 50 15.09 0.62 8.97
CA ASN A 50 16.52 0.57 8.64
C ASN A 50 16.80 1.24 7.29
N VAL A 51 15.95 1.02 6.29
CA VAL A 51 16.08 1.62 4.95
C VAL A 51 16.03 3.14 5.03
N VAL A 52 15.03 3.71 5.71
CA VAL A 52 14.89 5.17 5.78
C VAL A 52 15.95 5.82 6.67
N ILE A 53 16.46 5.13 7.70
CA ILE A 53 17.60 5.61 8.50
C ILE A 53 18.89 5.62 7.67
N GLU A 54 19.19 4.53 6.97
CA GLU A 54 20.41 4.43 6.16
C GLU A 54 20.36 5.31 4.90
N GLY A 55 19.16 5.55 4.37
CA GLY A 55 18.92 6.47 3.27
C GLY A 55 19.29 7.92 3.59
N ASN A 56 19.29 8.31 4.89
CA ASN A 56 19.77 9.61 5.38
C ASN A 56 19.18 10.79 4.56
N GLY A 57 17.85 10.87 4.55
CA GLY A 57 17.08 11.87 3.80
C GLY A 57 16.94 11.60 2.30
N LYS A 58 17.37 10.43 1.80
CA LYS A 58 17.24 10.04 0.39
C LYS A 58 16.41 8.77 0.23
N MET A 59 15.62 8.71 -0.84
CA MET A 59 14.88 7.52 -1.23
C MET A 59 15.81 6.55 -1.96
N VAL A 60 16.51 5.71 -1.19
CA VAL A 60 17.40 4.67 -1.73
C VAL A 60 16.84 3.32 -1.33
N HIS A 61 16.50 2.50 -2.32
CA HIS A 61 16.04 1.14 -2.07
C HIS A 61 17.16 0.27 -1.49
N LYS A 62 16.80 -0.55 -0.50
CA LYS A 62 17.65 -1.59 0.08
C LYS A 62 16.74 -2.73 0.55
N LEU A 63 16.78 -3.86 -0.15
CA LEU A 63 16.02 -5.04 0.26
C LEU A 63 16.77 -5.78 1.37
N ASN A 64 16.31 -5.58 2.60
CA ASN A 64 16.78 -6.35 3.74
C ASN A 64 16.27 -7.80 3.65
N LYS A 65 16.93 -8.72 4.38
CA LYS A 65 16.55 -10.13 4.37
C LYS A 65 15.07 -10.27 4.76
N GLY A 66 14.33 -11.06 3.99
CA GLY A 66 12.89 -11.28 4.19
C GLY A 66 12.00 -10.29 3.44
N THR A 67 12.53 -9.18 2.92
CA THR A 67 11.81 -8.24 2.06
C THR A 67 11.86 -8.70 0.60
N PHE A 68 10.71 -8.81 -0.05
CA PHE A 68 10.57 -9.20 -1.46
C PHE A 68 9.95 -8.11 -2.34
N GLY A 69 9.28 -7.13 -1.74
CA GLY A 69 8.85 -5.89 -2.39
C GLY A 69 9.10 -4.69 -1.48
N GLN A 70 9.37 -3.52 -2.07
CA GLN A 70 9.63 -2.30 -1.30
C GLN A 70 9.12 -1.08 -2.06
N VAL A 71 8.48 -0.16 -1.34
CA VAL A 71 8.02 1.12 -1.87
C VAL A 71 8.53 2.26 -0.99
N LEU A 72 8.94 3.38 -1.59
CA LEU A 72 9.37 4.58 -0.87
C LEU A 72 8.68 5.82 -1.44
N ALA A 73 8.42 6.81 -0.59
CA ALA A 73 7.96 8.12 -1.03
C ALA A 73 8.19 9.16 0.08
N PRO A 74 8.35 10.45 -0.29
CA PRO A 74 8.33 11.52 0.70
C PRO A 74 6.94 11.64 1.33
N GLY A 75 6.87 12.03 2.60
CA GLY A 75 5.63 12.34 3.28
C GLY A 75 5.77 12.37 4.79
N ASP A 76 4.96 13.22 5.42
CA ASP A 76 4.93 13.36 6.87
C ASP A 76 4.34 12.11 7.54
N ALA A 77 4.74 11.86 8.79
CA ALA A 77 4.33 10.68 9.55
C ALA A 77 2.83 10.60 9.84
N ASP A 78 2.09 11.71 9.75
CA ASP A 78 0.62 11.76 9.89
C ASP A 78 -0.11 11.71 8.54
N LYS A 79 0.61 11.63 7.43
CA LYS A 79 0.07 11.68 6.05
C LYS A 79 0.19 10.35 5.30
N PHE A 80 0.23 9.23 6.02
CA PHE A 80 0.40 7.92 5.40
C PHE A 80 -0.63 7.63 4.31
N GLU A 81 -1.92 7.92 4.51
CA GLU A 81 -2.94 7.68 3.47
C GLU A 81 -2.70 8.49 2.20
N TYR A 82 -2.24 9.73 2.34
CA TYR A 82 -1.91 10.56 1.20
C TYR A 82 -0.73 9.99 0.39
N VAL A 83 0.25 9.39 1.06
CA VAL A 83 1.35 8.69 0.42
C VAL A 83 0.90 7.35 -0.18
N PHE A 84 0.16 6.55 0.59
CA PHE A 84 -0.28 5.21 0.20
C PHE A 84 -1.19 5.25 -1.03
N VAL A 85 -2.20 6.11 -0.99
CA VAL A 85 -3.16 6.26 -2.09
C VAL A 85 -2.56 7.12 -3.19
N GLY A 86 -2.14 8.33 -2.84
CA GLY A 86 -1.69 9.33 -3.80
C GLY A 86 -0.33 9.01 -4.40
N GLY A 87 0.67 8.79 -3.57
CA GLY A 87 2.04 8.57 -4.01
C GLY A 87 2.29 7.20 -4.65
N TRP A 88 1.54 6.17 -4.24
CA TRP A 88 1.78 4.80 -4.70
C TRP A 88 0.63 4.22 -5.53
N LEU A 89 -0.58 4.06 -4.99
CA LEU A 89 -1.67 3.41 -5.73
C LEU A 89 -2.10 4.20 -6.98
N CYS A 90 -2.13 5.53 -6.89
CA CYS A 90 -2.55 6.40 -7.99
C CYS A 90 -1.55 6.51 -9.15
N GLU A 91 -0.37 5.86 -9.04
CA GLU A 91 0.45 5.56 -10.21
C GLU A 91 -0.35 4.76 -11.27
N MET A 92 -1.26 3.91 -10.80
CA MET A 92 -2.24 3.20 -11.63
C MET A 92 -3.65 3.65 -11.27
N ALA A 93 -4.00 4.89 -11.64
CA ALA A 93 -5.29 5.50 -11.28
C ALA A 93 -6.55 4.74 -11.76
N ASN A 94 -6.41 3.77 -12.67
CA ASN A 94 -7.49 2.92 -13.17
C ASN A 94 -7.67 1.60 -12.38
N LEU A 95 -6.94 1.40 -11.28
CA LEU A 95 -7.12 0.22 -10.42
C LEU A 95 -8.59 0.12 -9.94
N PRO A 96 -9.25 -1.04 -10.16
CA PRO A 96 -10.62 -1.23 -9.70
C PRO A 96 -10.73 -1.03 -8.19
N GLY A 97 -11.65 -0.18 -7.75
CA GLY A 97 -11.87 0.13 -6.33
C GLY A 97 -11.32 1.47 -5.86
N LEU A 98 -10.45 2.14 -6.62
CA LEU A 98 -9.98 3.48 -6.27
C LEU A 98 -11.06 4.56 -6.44
N GLY A 99 -12.02 4.37 -7.35
CA GLY A 99 -13.04 5.37 -7.66
C GLY A 99 -12.41 6.74 -7.99
N ASP A 100 -12.93 7.79 -7.37
CA ASP A 100 -12.43 9.17 -7.56
C ASP A 100 -11.29 9.56 -6.60
N ALA A 101 -10.76 8.62 -5.80
CA ALA A 101 -9.75 8.92 -4.77
C ALA A 101 -8.52 9.65 -5.35
N CYS A 102 -8.07 9.22 -6.53
CA CYS A 102 -6.93 9.84 -7.19
C CYS A 102 -7.18 11.29 -7.59
N ALA A 103 -8.42 11.74 -7.79
CA ALA A 103 -8.70 13.15 -8.05
C ALA A 103 -8.29 14.07 -6.89
N GLN A 104 -8.20 13.54 -5.66
CA GLN A 104 -7.79 14.28 -4.47
C GLN A 104 -6.37 13.92 -4.03
N PHE A 105 -6.07 12.63 -3.88
CA PHE A 105 -4.81 12.17 -3.28
C PHE A 105 -3.61 12.30 -4.22
N SER A 106 -3.80 12.32 -5.55
CA SER A 106 -2.69 12.49 -6.50
C SER A 106 -2.14 13.92 -6.61
N LYS A 107 -2.81 14.91 -6.00
CA LYS A 107 -2.51 16.32 -6.22
C LYS A 107 -1.12 16.71 -5.69
N GLY A 108 -0.15 16.88 -6.59
CA GLY A 108 1.22 17.25 -6.24
C GLY A 108 2.22 16.11 -6.38
N TRP A 109 1.75 14.92 -6.76
CA TRP A 109 2.61 13.81 -7.15
C TRP A 109 2.95 13.89 -8.64
N ASP A 110 4.22 13.67 -8.98
CA ASP A 110 4.70 13.44 -10.34
C ASP A 110 5.27 12.02 -10.41
N TYR A 111 4.52 11.12 -11.04
CA TYR A 111 4.90 9.70 -11.13
C TYR A 111 5.96 9.43 -12.20
N GLN A 112 6.19 10.38 -13.13
CA GLN A 112 7.12 10.19 -14.26
C GLN A 112 6.87 8.92 -15.08
N GLY A 113 5.62 8.45 -15.14
CA GLY A 113 5.21 7.23 -15.83
C GLY A 113 5.55 5.92 -15.10
N GLN A 114 5.99 5.98 -13.83
CA GLN A 114 6.23 4.81 -12.99
C GLN A 114 4.92 4.20 -12.49
N THR A 115 4.91 2.87 -12.36
CA THR A 115 3.80 2.06 -11.82
C THR A 115 4.24 1.08 -10.74
N GLY A 116 5.55 1.03 -10.45
CA GLY A 116 6.16 -0.02 -9.65
C GLY A 116 5.61 -0.09 -8.23
N HIS A 117 5.23 1.05 -7.63
CA HIS A 117 4.67 1.03 -6.28
C HIS A 117 3.26 0.45 -6.27
N ALA A 118 2.41 0.85 -7.21
CA ALA A 118 1.07 0.28 -7.36
C ALA A 118 1.14 -1.23 -7.66
N GLU A 119 2.04 -1.68 -8.53
CA GLU A 119 2.24 -3.09 -8.86
C GLU A 119 2.67 -3.92 -7.64
N ILE A 120 3.59 -3.41 -6.83
CA ILE A 120 4.03 -4.08 -5.60
C ILE A 120 2.88 -4.16 -4.60
N LEU A 121 2.19 -3.04 -4.34
CA LEU A 121 1.14 -2.96 -3.33
C LEU A 121 -0.14 -3.71 -3.71
N THR A 122 -0.35 -4.02 -4.99
CA THR A 122 -1.51 -4.77 -5.47
C THR A 122 -1.21 -6.22 -5.83
N SER A 123 0.08 -6.61 -5.81
CA SER A 123 0.50 -7.97 -6.10
C SER A 123 -0.12 -9.00 -5.13
N PRO A 124 -0.66 -10.12 -5.65
CA PRO A 124 -1.15 -11.21 -4.81
C PRO A 124 -0.02 -12.08 -4.23
N ASN A 125 1.24 -11.83 -4.61
CA ASN A 125 2.38 -12.62 -4.17
C ASN A 125 2.84 -12.30 -2.75
N TYR A 126 2.34 -11.21 -2.16
CA TYR A 126 2.69 -10.79 -0.81
C TYR A 126 1.52 -11.04 0.14
N SER A 127 1.87 -11.45 1.35
CA SER A 127 0.93 -11.71 2.45
C SER A 127 1.23 -10.87 3.69
N LYS A 128 2.41 -10.23 3.75
CA LYS A 128 2.85 -9.43 4.88
C LYS A 128 3.33 -8.05 4.47
N ILE A 129 3.23 -7.10 5.40
CA ILE A 129 3.73 -5.74 5.22
C ILE A 129 4.25 -5.18 6.54
N GLY A 130 5.25 -4.31 6.45
CA GLY A 130 5.67 -3.45 7.54
C GLY A 130 6.11 -2.11 7.00
N CYS A 131 5.66 -1.02 7.62
CA CYS A 131 5.91 0.33 7.12
C CYS A 131 6.48 1.22 8.23
N SER A 132 7.44 2.06 7.89
CA SER A 132 8.04 3.02 8.82
C SER A 132 8.28 4.36 8.16
N ASN A 133 8.32 5.42 8.98
CA ASN A 133 8.67 6.77 8.55
C ASN A 133 9.88 7.31 9.31
N ARG A 134 10.82 7.93 8.60
CA ARG A 134 11.91 8.71 9.21
C ARG A 134 12.29 9.83 8.25
N GLU A 135 12.57 11.02 8.80
CA GLU A 135 13.03 12.18 8.03
C GLU A 135 12.09 12.55 6.86
N GLY A 136 10.78 12.36 7.05
CA GLY A 136 9.78 12.67 6.04
C GLY A 136 9.80 11.72 4.85
N ILE A 137 10.29 10.50 5.03
CA ILE A 137 10.24 9.42 4.02
C ILE A 137 9.51 8.24 4.62
N TRP A 138 8.46 7.80 3.93
CA TRP A 138 7.79 6.53 4.19
C TRP A 138 8.47 5.43 3.39
N CYS A 139 8.64 4.27 4.03
CA CYS A 139 9.01 3.02 3.39
C CYS A 139 8.04 1.93 3.83
N CYS A 140 7.60 1.10 2.90
CA CYS A 140 6.90 -0.15 3.21
C CYS A 140 7.60 -1.32 2.55
N ASP A 141 7.91 -2.34 3.34
CA ASP A 141 8.47 -3.61 2.91
C ASP A 141 7.38 -4.68 2.89
N LEU A 142 7.37 -5.52 1.86
CA LEU A 142 6.39 -6.59 1.63
C LEU A 142 7.07 -7.96 1.50
N ALA A 143 6.37 -9.00 1.95
CA ALA A 143 6.81 -10.39 1.83
C ALA A 143 5.68 -11.37 1.53
#